data_AF-A0A3C0S5I5-F1
#
_entry.id   AF-A0A3C0S5I5-F1
#
_cell.length_a   1.000
_cell.length_b   1.000
_cell.length_c   1.000
_cell.angle_alpha   90.00
_cell.angle_beta   90.00
_cell.angle_gamma   90.00
#
_symmetry.space_group_name_H-M   'P 1'
#
loop_
_entity.id
_entity.type
_entity.pdbx_description
1 polymer ?
#
loop_
_entity_poly.entity_id
_entity_poly.type
_entity_poly.pdbx_seq_one_letter_code
_entity_poly.pdbx_strand_id
1 'polypeptide(L)'
;AANPPVATGTPWEAPAGNKNTNWWNGTTWSLASSVALPKGQGLLALFDAAKAGGYAKDAQVRDANGVIYVSLKDGNISALSVKEDWGIVFNGAINIINNEEFLYAIIDPNDTILWGKRRDGSTYDCDFTYTQYTDEQIASIKSQLVVLRSEIDLAIANVSANLTNLKNDYEAFKLDYNSKFSVITNEEFLYAVIDPNNVILWGKRRDGTTYDCDTEIVDSIKVLQTDVSQIKD
;
A
#
# COMPACT_ATOMS: atom_id res chain seq x y z
N ALA A 1 -0.11 48.05 -6.66
CA ALA A 1 0.76 46.99 -6.14
C ALA A 1 1.33 46.23 -7.33
N ALA A 2 2.65 46.07 -7.41
CA ALA A 2 3.26 45.26 -8.47
C ALA A 2 2.89 43.78 -8.25
N ASN A 3 2.56 43.07 -9.34
CA ASN A 3 2.29 41.63 -9.29
C ASN A 3 3.53 40.89 -8.76
N PRO A 4 3.35 39.84 -7.94
CA PRO A 4 4.47 39.01 -7.51
C PRO A 4 5.16 38.37 -8.73
N PRO A 5 6.49 38.13 -8.67
CA PRO A 5 7.22 37.52 -9.77
C PRO A 5 6.65 36.14 -10.11
N VAL A 6 6.52 35.88 -11.41
CA VAL A 6 6.05 34.61 -11.98
C VAL A 6 7.16 33.58 -11.81
N ALA A 7 6.86 32.46 -11.14
CA ALA A 7 7.79 31.34 -10.96
C ALA A 7 8.19 30.70 -12.31
N THR A 8 9.48 30.39 -12.48
CA THR A 8 10.08 29.99 -13.77
C THR A 8 10.33 28.48 -13.92
N GLY A 9 9.80 27.65 -13.01
CA GLY A 9 9.53 26.24 -13.32
C GLY A 9 10.73 25.30 -13.21
N THR A 10 11.48 25.38 -12.10
CA THR A 10 12.34 24.25 -11.67
C THR A 10 11.60 23.37 -10.64
N PRO A 11 11.97 22.08 -10.47
CA PRO A 11 11.24 21.10 -9.62
C PRO A 11 11.05 21.47 -8.14
N TRP A 12 11.67 22.57 -7.70
CA TRP A 12 11.66 23.09 -6.33
C TRP A 12 10.63 24.21 -6.12
N GLU A 13 9.98 24.70 -7.20
CA GLU A 13 8.98 25.77 -7.13
C GLU A 13 7.56 25.19 -7.26
N ALA A 14 6.66 25.56 -6.33
CA ALA A 14 5.27 25.12 -6.40
C ALA A 14 4.56 25.68 -7.66
N PRO A 15 3.65 24.91 -8.30
CA PRO A 15 2.87 25.39 -9.43
C PRO A 15 2.06 26.65 -9.11
N ALA A 16 1.85 27.50 -10.12
CA ALA A 16 1.06 28.72 -9.99
C ALA A 16 -0.34 28.43 -9.40
N GLY A 17 -0.60 28.93 -8.19
CA GLY A 17 -1.86 28.74 -7.45
C GLY A 17 -1.71 27.99 -6.12
N ASN A 18 -0.65 27.19 -5.95
CA ASN A 18 -0.42 26.42 -4.73
C ASN A 18 0.49 27.19 -3.77
N LYS A 19 -0.10 27.83 -2.75
CA LYS A 19 0.64 28.59 -1.74
C LYS A 19 1.37 27.65 -0.78
N ASN A 20 2.68 27.45 -0.95
CA ASN A 20 3.59 26.85 0.03
C ASN A 20 3.08 25.55 0.70
N THR A 21 2.35 24.72 -0.03
CA THR A 21 1.90 23.40 0.43
C THR A 21 2.77 22.32 -0.18
N ASN A 22 3.06 21.27 0.59
CA ASN A 22 3.67 20.05 0.06
C ASN A 22 2.84 19.55 -1.13
N TRP A 23 3.51 19.15 -2.21
CA TRP A 23 2.83 18.73 -3.42
C TRP A 23 3.54 17.53 -4.07
N TRP A 24 2.74 16.70 -4.72
CA TRP A 24 3.15 15.46 -5.37
C TRP A 24 2.94 15.60 -6.88
N ASN A 25 3.94 15.23 -7.68
CA ASN A 25 3.89 15.34 -9.14
C ASN A 25 3.62 14.01 -9.86
N GLY A 26 3.39 12.92 -9.12
CA GLY A 26 3.26 11.58 -9.69
C GLY A 26 4.48 10.67 -9.50
N THR A 27 5.65 11.24 -9.20
CA THR A 27 6.92 10.50 -9.14
C THR A 27 7.79 10.87 -7.93
N THR A 28 7.75 12.12 -7.48
CA THR A 28 8.53 12.60 -6.33
C THR A 28 7.71 13.55 -5.45
N TRP A 29 7.94 13.46 -4.13
CA TRP A 29 7.38 14.38 -3.14
C TRP A 29 8.25 15.64 -3.10
N SER A 30 7.64 16.80 -3.30
CA SER A 30 8.28 18.08 -2.99
C SER A 30 7.86 18.51 -1.58
N LEU A 31 8.83 18.48 -0.66
CA LEU A 31 8.70 19.12 0.64
C LEU A 31 8.88 20.62 0.40
N ALA A 32 7.83 21.41 0.62
CA ALA A 32 7.90 22.85 0.40
C ALA A 32 9.05 23.44 1.25
N SER A 33 10.16 23.77 0.61
CA SER A 33 11.29 24.43 1.26
C SER A 33 11.40 25.88 0.80
N SER A 34 11.41 26.74 1.82
CA SER A 34 11.89 28.12 1.84
C SER A 34 11.37 29.07 0.75
N VAL A 35 10.42 29.94 1.16
CA VAL A 35 10.43 31.32 0.66
C VAL A 35 11.85 31.85 0.88
N ALA A 36 12.51 32.33 -0.18
CA ALA A 36 13.77 33.04 -0.01
C ALA A 36 13.53 34.25 0.90
N LEU A 37 14.26 34.33 2.02
CA LEU A 37 14.21 35.50 2.90
C LEU A 37 14.50 36.75 2.03
N PRO A 38 13.70 37.83 2.16
CA PRO A 38 13.95 39.05 1.40
C PRO A 38 15.39 39.53 1.61
N LYS A 39 16.14 39.71 0.51
CA LYS A 39 17.49 40.28 0.57
C LYS A 39 17.41 41.68 1.19
N GLY A 40 18.13 41.90 2.30
CA GLY A 40 18.26 43.22 2.93
C GLY A 40 17.77 43.33 4.38
N GLN A 41 17.30 42.26 5.03
CA GLN A 41 16.97 42.29 6.45
C GLN A 41 18.20 42.02 7.31
N GLY A 42 19.06 43.04 7.42
CA GLY A 42 20.04 43.10 8.50
C GLY A 42 19.35 43.45 9.82
N LEU A 43 19.84 42.87 10.92
CA LEU A 43 19.46 43.25 12.27
C LEU A 43 19.87 44.72 12.52
N LEU A 44 18.95 45.66 12.36
CA LEU A 44 19.19 47.05 12.75
C LEU A 44 18.80 47.21 14.23
N ALA A 45 19.79 47.15 15.11
CA ALA A 45 19.61 47.62 16.48
C ALA A 45 19.39 49.14 16.44
N LEU A 46 18.16 49.59 16.68
CA LEU A 46 17.85 50.99 16.93
C LEU A 46 18.32 51.34 18.36
N PHE A 47 19.53 51.88 18.48
CA PHE A 47 19.97 52.56 19.70
C PHE A 47 19.51 54.02 19.65
N ASP A 48 18.54 54.39 20.49
CA ASP A 48 18.19 55.81 20.71
C ASP A 48 19.20 56.42 21.70
N ALA A 49 20.16 57.17 21.16
CA ALA A 49 21.22 57.81 21.94
C ALA A 49 20.74 59.00 22.79
N ALA A 50 19.48 59.43 22.67
CA ALA A 50 18.95 60.58 23.41
C ALA A 50 18.47 60.25 24.83
N LYS A 51 18.41 58.96 25.21
CA LYS A 51 17.99 58.53 26.55
C LYS A 51 19.17 57.91 27.31
N ALA A 52 19.82 58.73 28.14
CA ALA A 52 20.84 58.26 29.07
C ALA A 52 20.22 57.21 30.02
N GLY A 53 20.68 55.96 29.90
CA GLY A 53 20.14 54.79 30.60
C GLY A 53 19.50 53.81 29.62
N GLY A 54 20.30 52.90 29.07
CA GLY A 54 19.87 51.92 28.07
C GLY A 54 18.82 50.95 28.58
N TYR A 55 17.55 51.25 28.30
CA TYR A 55 16.42 50.35 28.46
C TYR A 55 15.63 50.34 27.14
N ALA A 56 15.78 49.29 26.34
CA ALA A 56 15.03 49.08 25.11
C ALA A 56 13.60 48.60 25.44
N LYS A 57 12.80 49.49 26.04
CA LYS A 57 11.36 49.27 26.16
C LYS A 57 10.74 49.49 24.77
N ASP A 58 9.93 48.53 24.31
CA ASP A 58 9.19 48.60 23.05
C ASP A 58 10.03 48.56 21.77
N ALA A 59 11.25 47.99 21.81
CA ALA A 59 12.02 47.73 20.60
C ALA A 59 11.29 46.72 19.71
N GLN A 60 11.15 47.07 18.43
CA GLN A 60 10.42 46.31 17.45
C GLN A 60 11.23 46.17 16.17
N VAL A 61 11.25 44.96 15.62
CA VAL A 61 11.73 44.73 14.26
C VAL A 61 10.53 44.82 13.34
N ARG A 62 10.57 45.78 12.40
CA ARG A 62 9.51 46.00 11.42
C ARG A 62 10.06 46.04 10.00
N ASP A 63 9.24 45.68 9.01
CA ASP A 63 9.56 46.00 7.61
C ASP A 63 9.24 47.48 7.29
N ALA A 64 9.61 47.90 6.08
CA ALA A 64 9.33 49.24 5.56
C ALA A 64 7.83 49.57 5.47
N ASN A 65 6.95 48.56 5.57
CA ASN A 65 5.50 48.72 5.56
C ASN A 65 4.89 48.73 6.97
N GLY A 66 5.72 48.64 8.02
CA GLY A 66 5.30 48.71 9.41
C GLY A 66 4.85 47.38 10.03
N VAL A 67 5.00 46.25 9.33
CA VAL A 67 4.68 44.89 9.83
C VAL A 67 5.69 44.50 10.91
N ILE A 68 5.22 44.10 12.10
CA ILE A 68 6.06 43.74 13.24
C ILE A 68 6.41 42.25 13.21
N TYR A 69 7.70 41.91 13.26
CA TYR A 69 8.20 40.52 13.30
C TYR A 69 8.62 40.09 14.70
N VAL A 70 9.15 41.02 15.50
CA VAL A 70 9.55 40.79 16.88
C VAL A 70 9.13 42.02 17.68
N SER A 71 8.41 41.82 18.79
CA SER A 71 8.04 42.88 19.73
C SER A 71 8.45 42.45 21.12
N LEU A 72 9.31 43.23 21.76
CA LEU A 72 9.54 43.11 23.21
C LEU A 72 8.35 43.77 23.91
N LYS A 73 7.39 42.97 24.37
CA LYS A 73 6.27 43.47 25.16
C LYS A 73 6.65 43.34 26.63
N ASP A 74 6.62 44.48 27.32
CA ASP A 74 7.02 44.66 28.71
C ASP A 74 8.54 44.60 28.90
N GLY A 75 9.11 45.63 29.54
CA GLY A 75 10.54 45.91 29.63
C GLY A 75 11.33 44.94 30.50
N ASN A 76 11.17 43.64 30.28
CA ASN A 76 11.92 42.58 30.91
C ASN A 76 12.94 42.03 29.89
N ILE A 77 14.00 42.82 29.65
CA ILE A 77 15.16 42.48 28.81
C ILE A 77 15.92 41.24 29.33
N SER A 78 15.60 40.77 30.53
CA SER A 78 16.17 39.57 31.13
C SER A 78 15.74 38.27 30.46
N ALA A 79 14.62 38.24 29.70
CA ALA A 79 14.08 37.02 29.11
C ALA A 79 14.64 36.65 27.72
N LEU A 80 15.43 37.54 27.10
CA LEU A 80 15.95 37.35 25.74
C LEU A 80 17.42 37.81 25.68
N SER A 81 18.36 36.92 25.99
CA SER A 81 19.78 37.18 25.72
C SER A 81 20.14 36.62 24.35
N VAL A 82 20.47 37.50 23.40
CA VAL A 82 21.18 37.09 22.19
C VAL A 82 22.65 36.94 22.60
N LYS A 83 23.12 35.71 22.78
CA LYS A 83 24.57 35.45 22.87
C LYS A 83 25.18 35.69 21.48
N GLU A 84 26.47 36.00 21.44
CA GLU A 84 27.22 36.34 20.22
C GLU A 84 27.07 35.29 19.09
N ASP A 85 26.61 34.08 19.44
CA ASP A 85 26.23 33.00 18.54
C ASP A 85 24.70 32.79 18.51
N TRP A 86 23.99 33.53 17.66
CA TRP A 86 22.66 33.30 17.01
C TRP A 86 21.52 32.50 17.70
N GLY A 87 21.53 32.31 19.02
CA GLY A 87 20.50 31.58 19.76
C GLY A 87 19.44 32.49 20.37
N ILE A 88 18.15 32.16 20.17
CA ILE A 88 17.05 32.66 21.01
C ILE A 88 17.02 31.80 22.28
N VAL A 89 17.34 32.40 23.43
CA VAL A 89 17.30 31.73 24.73
C VAL A 89 15.91 31.94 25.35
N PHE A 90 15.16 30.87 25.59
CA PHE A 90 13.98 30.91 26.44
C PHE A 90 14.45 30.72 27.88
N ASN A 91 14.57 31.83 28.61
CA ASN A 91 15.22 31.93 29.92
C ASN A 91 15.03 30.70 30.83
N GLY A 92 16.02 29.79 30.82
CA GLY A 92 16.19 28.69 31.77
C GLY A 92 15.42 27.39 31.53
N ALA A 93 14.56 27.27 30.50
CA ALA A 93 13.72 26.07 30.31
C ALA A 93 14.14 25.20 29.12
N ILE A 94 14.42 25.81 27.96
CA ILE A 94 14.84 25.13 26.73
C ILE A 94 15.66 26.08 25.85
N ASN A 95 16.58 25.55 25.05
CA ASN A 95 17.32 26.28 24.02
C ASN A 95 17.06 25.69 22.64
N ILE A 96 17.22 26.50 21.59
CA ILE A 96 17.23 26.03 20.20
C ILE A 96 18.64 26.19 19.65
N ILE A 97 19.21 25.10 19.16
CA ILE A 97 20.56 25.06 18.57
C ILE A 97 20.52 24.64 17.10
N ASN A 98 21.61 24.90 16.39
CA ASN A 98 21.94 24.30 15.11
C ASN A 98 23.40 23.84 15.14
N ASN A 99 23.74 22.74 14.45
CA ASN A 99 25.12 22.23 14.38
C ASN A 99 25.32 21.35 13.12
N GLU A 100 26.40 20.56 13.06
CA GLU A 100 26.69 19.67 11.91
C GLU A 100 25.67 18.53 11.76
N GLU A 101 25.04 18.09 12.86
CA GLU A 101 24.08 16.98 12.87
C GLU A 101 22.64 17.45 12.66
N PHE A 102 22.28 18.61 13.22
CA PHE A 102 20.92 19.14 13.26
C PHE A 102 20.78 20.44 12.46
N LEU A 103 19.73 20.49 11.62
CA LEU A 103 19.23 21.74 11.04
C LEU A 103 18.72 22.66 12.15
N TYR A 104 17.97 22.09 13.10
CA TYR A 104 17.69 22.69 14.40
C TYR A 104 17.36 21.59 15.41
N ALA A 105 17.69 21.83 16.68
CA ALA A 105 17.32 20.98 17.79
C ALA A 105 16.87 21.82 18.99
N ILE A 106 15.86 21.34 19.70
CA ILE A 106 15.41 21.84 21.00
C ILE A 106 16.18 21.02 22.05
N ILE A 107 16.86 21.71 22.95
CA ILE A 107 17.64 21.11 24.03
C ILE A 107 17.17 21.63 25.39
N ASP A 108 17.38 20.84 26.44
CA ASP A 108 17.17 21.26 27.83
C ASP A 108 18.36 22.09 28.37
N PRO A 109 18.32 22.60 29.62
CA PRO A 109 19.42 23.36 30.21
C PRO A 109 20.71 22.57 30.47
N ASN A 110 20.68 21.23 30.34
CA ASN A 110 21.83 20.35 30.48
C ASN A 110 22.38 19.91 29.10
N ASP A 111 21.99 20.61 28.03
CA ASP A 111 22.32 20.28 26.63
C ASP A 111 21.79 18.92 26.13
N THR A 112 20.77 18.36 26.80
CA THR A 112 20.09 17.14 26.35
C THR A 112 19.13 17.48 25.21
N ILE A 113 19.25 16.80 24.08
CA ILE A 113 18.34 16.98 22.96
C ILE A 113 16.96 16.42 23.32
N LEU A 114 15.93 17.26 23.21
CA LEU A 114 14.53 16.89 23.42
C LEU A 114 13.85 16.55 22.10
N TRP A 115 14.14 17.32 21.05
CA TRP A 115 13.60 17.09 19.71
C TRP A 115 14.47 17.78 18.67
N GLY A 116 14.56 17.27 17.45
CA GLY A 116 15.33 17.95 16.40
C GLY A 116 15.11 17.41 15.00
N LYS A 117 15.35 18.26 14.01
CA LYS A 117 15.42 17.87 12.61
C LYS A 117 16.88 17.69 12.21
N ARG A 118 17.28 16.46 11.87
CA ARG A 118 18.63 16.16 11.37
C ARG A 118 18.80 16.65 9.94
N ARG A 119 20.05 16.91 9.53
CA ARG A 119 20.38 17.38 8.17
C ARG A 119 20.06 16.36 7.07
N ASP A 120 20.06 15.06 7.40
CA ASP A 120 19.66 13.98 6.50
C ASP A 120 18.14 13.86 6.32
N GLY A 121 17.36 14.68 7.03
CA GLY A 121 15.91 14.68 6.96
C GLY A 121 15.23 13.71 7.94
N SER A 122 15.96 12.98 8.78
CA SER A 122 15.37 12.22 9.89
C SER A 122 15.03 13.12 11.08
N THR A 123 14.14 12.66 11.96
CA THR A 123 13.71 13.40 13.17
C THR A 123 14.28 12.70 14.39
N TYR A 124 14.83 13.47 15.32
CA TYR A 124 15.13 13.00 16.67
C TYR A 124 14.02 13.47 17.61
N ASP A 125 13.56 12.59 18.49
CA ASP A 125 12.51 12.86 19.47
C ASP A 125 12.85 12.06 20.74
N CYS A 126 13.06 12.76 21.87
CA CYS A 126 13.48 12.14 23.12
C CYS A 126 12.38 11.32 23.79
N ASP A 127 11.12 11.53 23.41
CA ASP A 127 9.94 10.82 23.92
C ASP A 127 9.25 10.00 22.81
N PHE A 128 10.01 9.55 21.81
CA PHE A 128 9.48 8.60 20.85
C PHE A 128 9.29 7.23 21.53
N THR A 129 8.20 7.09 22.29
CA THR A 129 7.65 5.85 22.85
C THR A 129 6.97 4.99 21.78
N TYR A 130 7.35 5.13 20.52
CA TYR A 130 7.22 4.02 19.57
C TYR A 130 8.46 3.16 19.76
N THR A 131 8.28 1.93 20.23
CA THR A 131 9.36 0.94 20.35
C THR A 131 9.98 0.76 18.97
N GLN A 132 11.05 1.52 18.68
CA GLN A 132 11.85 1.29 17.49
C GLN A 132 12.47 -0.09 17.72
N TYR A 133 12.07 -1.08 16.90
CA TYR A 133 12.71 -2.38 16.91
C TYR A 133 14.21 -2.17 16.73
N THR A 134 15.03 -2.80 17.57
CA THR A 134 16.47 -2.75 17.41
C THR A 134 16.85 -3.33 16.04
N ASP A 135 18.00 -2.93 15.50
CA ASP A 135 18.49 -3.49 14.23
C ASP A 135 18.58 -5.02 14.27
N GLU A 136 18.89 -5.60 15.44
CA GLU A 136 18.90 -7.04 15.69
C GLU A 136 17.49 -7.66 15.58
N GLN A 137 16.47 -7.01 16.15
CA GLN A 137 15.08 -7.44 16.03
C GLN A 137 14.62 -7.38 14.57
N ILE A 138 14.96 -6.30 13.85
CA ILE A 138 14.66 -6.14 12.43
C ILE A 138 15.36 -7.24 11.60
N ALA A 139 16.63 -7.53 11.87
CA ALA A 139 17.39 -8.57 11.18
C ALA A 139 16.79 -9.97 11.44
N SER A 140 16.37 -10.24 12.67
CA SER A 140 15.70 -11.49 13.05
C SER A 140 14.37 -11.66 12.31
N ILE A 141 13.52 -10.62 12.28
CA ILE A 141 12.25 -10.64 11.55
C ILE A 141 12.49 -10.88 10.05
N LYS A 142 13.46 -10.19 9.45
CA LYS A 142 13.82 -10.39 8.04
C LYS A 142 14.24 -11.83 7.75
N SER A 143 15.05 -12.43 8.63
CA SER A 143 15.47 -13.83 8.51
C SER A 143 14.27 -14.78 8.55
N GLN A 144 13.36 -14.61 9.52
CA GLN A 144 12.16 -15.42 9.65
C GLN A 144 11.25 -15.32 8.41
N LEU A 145 11.09 -14.12 7.85
CA LEU A 145 10.31 -13.90 6.63
C LEU A 145 10.91 -14.62 5.42
N VAL A 146 12.23 -14.68 5.31
CA VAL A 146 12.91 -15.42 4.23
C VAL A 146 12.65 -16.92 4.35
N VAL A 147 12.73 -17.48 5.57
CA VAL A 147 12.45 -18.90 5.81
C VAL A 147 10.99 -19.22 5.50
N LEU A 148 10.04 -18.45 6.04
CA LEU A 148 8.61 -18.62 5.77
C LEU A 148 8.29 -18.55 4.28
N ARG A 149 8.97 -17.66 3.54
CA ARG A 149 8.79 -17.58 2.09
C ARG A 149 9.22 -18.86 1.38
N SER A 150 10.37 -19.42 1.76
CA SER A 150 10.86 -20.70 1.21
C SER A 150 9.90 -21.85 1.50
N GLU A 151 9.37 -21.94 2.72
CA GLU A 151 8.39 -22.97 3.10
C GLU A 151 7.09 -22.86 2.30
N ILE A 152 6.59 -21.63 2.08
CA ILE A 152 5.42 -21.36 1.25
C ILE A 152 5.68 -21.78 -0.20
N ASP A 153 6.83 -21.42 -0.76
CA ASP A 153 7.17 -21.75 -2.15
C ASP A 153 7.24 -23.29 -2.35
N LEU A 154 7.81 -24.03 -1.39
CA LEU A 154 7.80 -25.50 -1.38
C LEU A 154 6.38 -26.08 -1.28
N ALA A 155 5.53 -25.52 -0.41
CA ALA A 155 4.15 -25.97 -0.27
C ALA A 155 3.34 -25.76 -1.56
N ILE A 156 3.52 -24.60 -2.22
CA ILE A 156 2.88 -24.29 -3.50
C ILE A 156 3.32 -25.29 -4.58
N ALA A 157 4.62 -25.60 -4.66
CA ALA A 157 5.15 -26.57 -5.61
C ALA A 157 4.52 -27.95 -5.42
N ASN A 158 4.42 -28.42 -4.17
CA ASN A 158 3.81 -29.71 -3.84
C ASN A 158 2.32 -29.76 -4.19
N VAL A 159 1.55 -28.73 -3.84
CA VAL A 159 0.12 -28.65 -4.18
C VAL A 159 -0.09 -28.63 -5.69
N SER A 160 0.75 -27.89 -6.43
CA SER A 160 0.68 -27.81 -7.89
C SER A 160 0.98 -29.15 -8.56
N ALA A 161 1.97 -29.89 -8.07
CA ALA A 161 2.29 -31.24 -8.55
C ALA A 161 1.14 -32.21 -8.30
N ASN A 162 0.57 -32.21 -7.10
CA ASN A 162 -0.58 -33.06 -6.76
C ASN A 162 -1.81 -32.76 -7.61
N LEU A 163 -2.10 -31.48 -7.86
CA LEU A 163 -3.20 -31.08 -8.74
C LEU A 163 -3.00 -31.57 -10.18
N THR A 164 -1.75 -31.52 -10.67
CA THR A 164 -1.40 -32.02 -12.00
C THR A 164 -1.62 -33.52 -12.10
N ASN A 165 -1.18 -34.29 -11.09
CA ASN A 165 -1.39 -35.73 -11.04
C ASN A 165 -2.88 -36.09 -11.01
N LEU A 166 -3.67 -35.44 -10.15
CA LEU A 166 -5.11 -35.67 -10.07
C LEU A 166 -5.83 -35.37 -11.39
N LYS A 167 -5.40 -34.32 -12.09
CA LYS A 167 -5.95 -34.00 -13.42
C LYS A 167 -5.61 -35.09 -14.44
N ASN A 168 -4.38 -35.57 -14.44
CA ASN A 168 -3.97 -36.66 -15.34
C ASN A 168 -4.74 -37.95 -15.04
N ASP A 169 -4.90 -38.30 -13.78
CA ASP A 169 -5.67 -39.47 -13.36
C ASP A 169 -7.14 -39.37 -13.78
N TYR A 170 -7.75 -38.19 -13.64
CA TYR A 170 -9.12 -37.93 -14.09
C TYR A 170 -9.25 -38.08 -15.61
N GLU A 171 -8.35 -37.49 -16.39
CA GLU A 171 -8.38 -37.62 -17.86
C GLU A 171 -8.13 -39.05 -18.32
N ALA A 172 -7.22 -39.78 -17.66
CA ALA A 172 -6.98 -41.20 -17.94
C ALA A 172 -8.22 -42.06 -17.62
N PHE A 173 -8.86 -41.84 -16.48
CA PHE A 173 -10.11 -42.51 -16.10
C PHE A 173 -11.23 -42.21 -17.10
N LYS A 174 -11.41 -40.94 -17.47
CA LYS A 174 -12.43 -40.51 -18.42
C LYS A 174 -12.21 -41.12 -19.80
N LEU A 175 -10.96 -41.23 -20.25
CA LEU A 175 -10.62 -41.87 -21.52
C LEU A 175 -10.94 -43.38 -21.50
N ASP A 176 -10.57 -44.08 -20.43
CA ASP A 176 -10.89 -45.51 -20.26
C ASP A 176 -12.41 -45.73 -20.23
N TYR A 177 -13.16 -44.92 -19.46
CA TYR A 177 -14.61 -45.01 -19.39
C TYR A 177 -15.29 -44.76 -20.74
N ASN A 178 -14.92 -43.66 -21.41
CA ASN A 178 -15.48 -43.30 -22.72
C ASN A 178 -15.10 -44.30 -23.82
N SER A 179 -14.04 -45.10 -23.64
CA SER A 179 -13.67 -46.17 -24.57
C SER A 179 -14.59 -47.40 -24.48
N LYS A 180 -15.39 -47.52 -23.42
CA LYS A 180 -16.26 -48.69 -23.16
C LYS A 180 -17.71 -48.41 -23.50
N PHE A 181 -18.21 -47.24 -23.14
CA PHE A 181 -19.55 -46.78 -23.48
C PHE A 181 -19.66 -45.27 -23.29
N SER A 182 -20.72 -44.68 -23.85
CA SER A 182 -21.06 -43.28 -23.59
C SER A 182 -22.56 -43.13 -23.38
N VAL A 183 -22.95 -42.02 -22.74
CA VAL A 183 -24.36 -41.66 -22.57
C VAL A 183 -24.68 -40.50 -23.51
N ILE A 184 -25.64 -40.70 -24.39
CA ILE A 184 -26.12 -39.70 -25.34
C ILE A 184 -27.53 -39.23 -24.98
N THR A 185 -27.90 -38.07 -25.51
CA THR A 185 -29.26 -37.55 -25.53
C THR A 185 -29.52 -36.97 -26.91
N ASN A 186 -30.71 -37.18 -27.47
CA ASN A 186 -31.08 -36.70 -28.81
C ASN A 186 -32.62 -36.53 -28.92
N GLU A 187 -33.17 -36.41 -30.12
CA GLU A 187 -34.61 -36.24 -30.32
C GLU A 187 -35.43 -37.48 -29.92
N GLU A 188 -34.86 -38.69 -29.99
CA GLU A 188 -35.54 -39.95 -29.68
C GLU A 188 -35.38 -40.36 -28.22
N PHE A 189 -34.19 -40.13 -27.64
CA PHE A 189 -33.80 -40.57 -26.31
C PHE A 189 -33.61 -39.41 -25.34
N LEU A 190 -34.24 -39.53 -24.15
CA LEU A 190 -33.92 -38.69 -23.01
C LEU A 190 -32.48 -38.96 -22.56
N TYR A 191 -32.13 -40.23 -22.42
CA TYR A 191 -30.75 -40.71 -22.34
C TYR A 191 -30.66 -42.12 -22.94
N ALA A 192 -29.55 -42.43 -23.57
CA ALA A 192 -29.22 -43.77 -24.03
C ALA A 192 -27.75 -44.09 -23.77
N VAL A 193 -27.49 -45.31 -23.32
CA VAL A 193 -26.15 -45.87 -23.21
C VAL A 193 -25.81 -46.51 -24.55
N ILE A 194 -24.71 -46.07 -25.16
CA ILE A 194 -24.21 -46.60 -26.43
C ILE A 194 -22.81 -47.19 -26.25
N ASP A 195 -22.50 -48.20 -27.04
CA ASP A 195 -21.14 -48.74 -27.15
C ASP A 195 -20.24 -47.82 -28.02
N PRO A 196 -18.94 -48.14 -28.17
CA PRO A 196 -18.01 -47.36 -29.00
C PRO A 196 -18.33 -47.37 -30.50
N ASN A 197 -19.17 -48.30 -30.97
CA ASN A 197 -19.62 -48.41 -32.35
C ASN A 197 -20.96 -47.67 -32.60
N ASN A 198 -21.45 -46.91 -31.62
CA ASN A 198 -22.74 -46.23 -31.62
C ASN A 198 -23.95 -47.18 -31.64
N VAL A 199 -23.79 -48.41 -31.15
CA VAL A 199 -24.90 -49.33 -30.92
C VAL A 199 -25.56 -48.98 -29.60
N ILE A 200 -26.88 -48.79 -29.62
CA ILE A 200 -27.66 -48.56 -28.40
C ILE A 200 -27.74 -49.86 -27.61
N LEU A 201 -27.25 -49.83 -26.37
CA LEU A 201 -27.32 -50.95 -25.43
C LEU A 201 -28.60 -50.86 -24.59
N TRP A 202 -28.94 -49.65 -24.15
CA TRP A 202 -30.13 -49.40 -23.33
C TRP A 202 -30.51 -47.93 -23.42
N GLY A 203 -31.80 -47.59 -23.34
CA GLY A 203 -32.18 -46.17 -23.29
C GLY A 203 -33.61 -45.90 -22.87
N LYS A 204 -33.84 -44.69 -22.36
CA LYS A 204 -35.18 -44.16 -22.12
C LYS A 204 -35.58 -43.22 -23.24
N ARG A 205 -36.62 -43.59 -23.99
CA ARG A 205 -37.19 -42.77 -25.07
C ARG A 205 -37.98 -41.60 -24.49
N ARG A 206 -38.09 -40.50 -25.24
CA ARG A 206 -38.80 -39.29 -24.79
C ARG A 206 -40.30 -39.50 -24.58
N ASP A 207 -40.90 -40.44 -25.30
CA ASP A 207 -42.30 -40.86 -25.13
C ASP A 207 -42.54 -41.71 -23.88
N GLY A 208 -41.49 -42.00 -23.10
CA GLY A 208 -41.57 -42.79 -21.89
C GLY A 208 -41.46 -44.30 -22.13
N THR A 209 -41.24 -44.77 -23.35
CA THR A 209 -40.89 -46.17 -23.61
C THR A 209 -39.41 -46.45 -23.32
N THR A 210 -39.04 -47.72 -23.18
CA THR A 210 -37.65 -48.14 -22.94
C THR A 210 -37.17 -48.92 -24.15
N TYR A 211 -35.94 -48.66 -24.58
CA TYR A 211 -35.21 -49.51 -25.51
C TYR A 211 -34.27 -50.41 -24.73
N ASP A 212 -34.28 -51.69 -25.07
CA ASP A 212 -33.37 -52.71 -24.56
C ASP A 212 -32.83 -53.48 -25.78
N CYS A 213 -31.50 -53.66 -25.86
CA CYS A 213 -30.90 -54.39 -26.97
C CYS A 213 -31.07 -55.90 -26.85
N ASP A 214 -31.40 -56.40 -25.64
CA ASP A 214 -31.71 -57.81 -25.44
C ASP A 214 -33.13 -58.12 -25.95
N THR A 215 -33.20 -58.91 -27.02
CA THR A 215 -34.47 -59.36 -27.63
C THR A 215 -34.77 -60.84 -27.37
N GLU A 216 -33.97 -61.54 -26.56
CA GLU A 216 -34.04 -63.01 -26.42
C GLU A 216 -35.43 -63.50 -25.98
N ILE A 217 -36.03 -62.82 -24.99
CA ILE A 217 -37.39 -63.11 -24.52
C ILE A 217 -38.43 -62.80 -25.60
N VAL A 218 -38.28 -61.66 -26.28
CA VAL A 218 -39.23 -61.21 -27.31
C VAL A 218 -39.24 -62.19 -28.48
N ASP A 219 -38.07 -62.66 -28.91
CA ASP A 219 -37.94 -63.61 -30.01
C ASP A 219 -38.44 -65.00 -29.60
N SER A 220 -38.18 -65.43 -28.36
CA SER A 220 -38.77 -66.66 -27.80
C SER A 220 -40.31 -66.62 -27.80
N ILE A 221 -40.92 -65.48 -27.47
CA ILE A 221 -42.38 -65.29 -27.52
C ILE A 221 -42.91 -65.41 -28.96
N LYS A 222 -42.21 -64.82 -29.95
CA LYS A 222 -42.63 -64.91 -31.36
C LYS A 222 -42.63 -66.35 -31.88
N VAL A 223 -41.61 -67.14 -31.50
CA VAL A 223 -41.55 -68.55 -31.85
C VAL A 223 -42.75 -69.30 -31.28
N LEU A 224 -43.02 -69.15 -29.98
CA LEU A 224 -44.18 -69.78 -29.35
C LEU A 224 -45.51 -69.37 -29.98
N GLN A 225 -45.67 -68.10 -30.34
CA GLN A 225 -46.87 -67.62 -31.02
C GLN A 225 -47.04 -68.26 -32.41
N THR A 226 -45.94 -68.47 -33.12
CA THR A 226 -45.91 -69.16 -34.42
C THR A 226 -46.33 -70.62 -34.24
N ASP A 227 -45.72 -71.35 -33.31
CA ASP A 227 -46.04 -72.75 -33.04
C ASP A 227 -47.51 -72.92 -32.63
N VAL A 228 -48.03 -72.07 -31.75
CA VAL A 228 -49.43 -72.09 -31.32
C VAL A 228 -50.38 -71.80 -32.49
N SER A 229 -50.01 -70.91 -33.41
CA SER A 229 -50.84 -70.61 -34.58
C SER A 229 -50.99 -71.81 -35.51
N GLN A 230 -49.94 -72.63 -35.65
CA GLN A 230 -49.94 -73.84 -36.47
C GLN A 230 -50.71 -75.01 -35.84
N ILE A 231 -51.00 -74.95 -34.53
CA ILE A 231 -51.83 -75.96 -33.83
C ILE A 231 -53.33 -75.66 -33.97
N LYS A 232 -53.72 -74.45 -34.38
CA LYS A 232 -55.12 -74.03 -34.49
C LYS A 232 -55.81 -74.39 -35.80
N ASP A 233 -55.09 -75.04 -36.73
CA ASP A 233 -55.62 -75.62 -37.97
C ASP A 233 -55.78 -77.15 -37.83
#